data_AF-A0A401RNR9-F1
#
_entry.id   AF-A0A401RNR9-F1
#
_cell.length_a   1.000
_cell.length_b   1.000
_cell.length_c   1.000
_cell.angle_alpha   90.00
_cell.angle_beta   90.00
_cell.angle_gamma   90.00
#
_symmetry.space_group_name_H-M   'P 1'
#
loop_
_entity.id
_entity.type
_entity.pdbx_description
1 polymer ?
#
loop_
_entity_poly.entity_id
_entity_poly.type
_entity_poly.pdbx_seq_one_letter_code
_entity_poly.pdbx_strand_id
1 'polypeptide(L)'
;MLLGCVLWPVLADGNQHHRHVEEVKAAMLRKLGLTEAPRLIKRDLENTVVPAHVRNKYISMLKLYKDKERKRRALPSLAGILRGVPGNSAAGDCGGSRTRRSGSCCRQEYFINFRELTWTQYWIIEPPGYQAFHCVGGCKQPQWPFDYGERSCAVEESASLPVMYLVKKGDYTEIEVAEFPNMIVEKCSCSMDNISMI
;
A
#
# COMPACT_ATOMS: atom_id res chain seq x y z
N MET A 1 15.51 -17.54 -45.40
CA MET A 1 15.96 -17.79 -44.01
C MET A 1 16.89 -16.66 -43.62
N LEU A 2 16.56 -15.89 -42.58
CA LEU A 2 17.43 -15.50 -41.45
C LEU A 2 16.78 -14.36 -40.64
N LEU A 3 16.34 -14.75 -39.44
CA LEU A 3 16.36 -14.02 -38.16
C LEU A 3 15.83 -12.58 -38.14
N GLY A 4 14.51 -12.46 -37.94
CA GLY A 4 13.88 -11.25 -37.39
C GLY A 4 13.96 -11.26 -35.86
N CYS A 5 14.61 -10.24 -35.30
CA CYS A 5 14.73 -9.97 -33.88
C CYS A 5 13.36 -9.92 -33.17
N VAL A 6 13.20 -10.69 -32.09
CA VAL A 6 12.22 -10.38 -31.04
C VAL A 6 13.00 -9.89 -29.83
N LEU A 7 13.38 -8.60 -29.87
CA LEU A 7 13.61 -7.84 -28.65
C LEU A 7 12.23 -7.63 -28.04
N TRP A 8 11.86 -8.49 -27.10
CA TRP A 8 10.74 -8.20 -26.20
C TRP A 8 11.21 -7.10 -25.26
N PRO A 9 10.63 -5.88 -25.28
CA PRO A 9 10.92 -4.93 -24.22
C PRO A 9 10.16 -5.40 -22.97
N VAL A 10 10.91 -5.69 -21.92
CA VAL A 10 10.40 -5.87 -20.55
C VAL A 10 9.85 -4.50 -20.10
N LEU A 11 8.59 -4.22 -20.45
CA LEU A 11 7.84 -3.01 -20.05
C LEU A 11 6.72 -3.33 -19.04
N ALA A 12 6.82 -4.45 -18.33
CA ALA A 12 5.81 -4.86 -17.35
C ALA A 12 5.94 -4.13 -15.99
N ASP A 13 7.14 -3.68 -15.60
CA ASP A 13 7.36 -3.11 -14.27
C ASP A 13 6.85 -1.66 -14.11
N GLY A 14 6.93 -0.84 -15.17
CA GLY A 14 6.53 0.58 -15.08
C GLY A 14 5.03 0.79 -14.89
N ASN A 15 4.21 -0.10 -15.47
CA ASN A 15 2.75 0.03 -15.44
C ASN A 15 2.18 -0.36 -14.05
N GLN A 16 2.80 -1.32 -13.37
CA GLN A 16 2.40 -1.77 -12.03
C GLN A 16 2.74 -0.72 -10.96
N HIS A 17 3.96 -0.16 -11.00
CA HIS A 17 4.39 0.89 -10.08
C HIS A 17 3.47 2.12 -10.14
N HIS A 18 3.18 2.60 -11.35
CA HIS A 18 2.30 3.74 -11.57
C HIS A 18 0.88 3.49 -11.02
N ARG A 19 0.32 2.29 -11.23
CA ARG A 19 -1.02 1.95 -10.74
C ARG A 19 -1.11 2.03 -9.21
N HIS A 20 -0.16 1.42 -8.49
CA HIS A 20 -0.17 1.44 -7.02
C HIS A 20 0.03 2.84 -6.44
N VAL A 21 0.89 3.64 -7.07
CA VAL A 21 1.08 5.04 -6.66
C VAL A 21 -0.22 5.84 -6.82
N GLU A 22 -0.96 5.64 -7.92
CA GLU A 22 -2.25 6.31 -8.14
C GLU A 22 -3.35 5.82 -7.19
N GLU A 23 -3.38 4.53 -6.82
CA GLU A 23 -4.29 4.01 -5.78
C GLU A 23 -4.05 4.68 -4.43
N VAL A 24 -2.78 4.82 -4.04
CA VAL A 24 -2.38 5.50 -2.80
C VAL A 24 -2.74 6.98 -2.84
N LYS A 25 -2.48 7.66 -3.96
CA LYS A 25 -2.91 9.04 -4.17
C LYS A 25 -4.42 9.19 -4.03
N ALA A 26 -5.20 8.33 -4.66
CA ALA A 26 -6.66 8.34 -4.56
C ALA A 26 -7.13 8.12 -3.12
N ALA A 27 -6.54 7.18 -2.38
CA ALA A 27 -6.85 6.94 -0.97
C ALA A 27 -6.58 8.17 -0.10
N MET A 28 -5.44 8.85 -0.32
CA MET A 28 -5.07 10.06 0.41
C MET A 28 -5.99 11.23 0.10
N LEU A 29 -6.21 11.52 -1.18
CA LEU A 29 -7.08 12.63 -1.60
C LEU A 29 -8.52 12.44 -1.13
N ARG A 30 -9.06 11.21 -1.24
CA ARG A 30 -10.39 10.87 -0.71
C ARG A 30 -10.48 11.08 0.80
N LYS A 31 -9.46 10.68 1.56
CA LYS A 31 -9.44 10.87 3.02
C LYS A 31 -9.45 12.35 3.41
N LEU A 32 -8.81 13.20 2.60
CA LEU A 32 -8.71 14.63 2.83
C LEU A 32 -9.88 15.43 2.22
N GLY A 33 -10.75 14.79 1.44
CA GLY A 33 -11.80 15.48 0.70
C GLY A 33 -11.24 16.41 -0.40
N LEU A 34 -10.06 16.08 -0.94
CA LEU A 34 -9.40 16.84 -1.99
C LEU A 34 -9.61 16.17 -3.35
N THR A 35 -9.71 16.97 -4.41
CA THR A 35 -9.75 16.48 -5.79
C THR A 35 -8.36 16.38 -6.42
N GLU A 36 -7.44 17.24 -5.99
CA GLU A 36 -6.05 17.30 -6.45
C GLU A 36 -5.09 17.39 -5.26
N ALA A 37 -3.84 16.98 -5.46
CA ALA A 37 -2.80 17.11 -4.45
C ALA A 37 -2.49 18.60 -4.17
N PRO A 38 -2.23 18.97 -2.90
CA PRO A 38 -1.83 20.33 -2.55
C PRO A 38 -0.59 20.77 -3.31
N ARG A 39 -0.67 21.94 -3.95
CA ARG A 39 0.46 22.55 -4.69
C ARG A 39 1.38 23.31 -3.74
N LEU A 40 2.01 22.58 -2.81
CA LEU A 40 3.04 23.12 -1.91
C LEU A 40 4.42 23.04 -2.57
N ILE A 41 5.29 23.99 -2.25
CA ILE A 41 6.65 24.08 -2.77
C ILE A 41 7.66 23.87 -1.64
N LYS A 42 8.91 23.57 -2.00
CA LYS A 42 10.01 23.34 -1.04
C LYS A 42 10.11 24.41 0.06
N ARG A 43 9.90 25.69 -0.28
CA ARG A 43 9.93 26.81 0.66
C ARG A 43 8.87 26.72 1.77
N ASP A 44 7.70 26.16 1.46
CA ASP A 44 6.63 26.00 2.45
C ASP A 44 7.04 24.99 3.52
N LEU A 45 7.76 23.94 3.13
CA LEU A 45 8.26 22.91 4.03
C LEU A 45 9.47 23.37 4.85
N GLU A 46 10.42 24.09 4.25
CA GLU A 46 11.65 24.55 4.93
C GLU A 46 11.36 25.51 6.09
N ASN A 47 10.32 26.33 5.97
CA ASN A 47 9.92 27.28 7.02
C ASN A 47 9.01 26.67 8.10
N THR A 48 8.66 25.39 7.96
CA THR A 48 7.71 24.74 8.85
C THR A 48 8.39 24.29 10.14
N VAL A 49 7.92 24.80 11.27
CA VAL A 49 8.29 24.31 12.61
C VAL A 49 7.18 23.42 13.14
N VAL A 50 7.47 22.14 13.39
CA VAL A 50 6.47 21.19 13.93
C VAL A 50 6.12 21.52 15.38
N PRO A 51 4.90 21.97 15.70
CA PRO A 51 4.51 22.31 17.07
C PRO A 51 4.56 21.07 17.98
N ALA A 52 4.87 21.27 19.26
CA ALA A 52 5.01 20.18 20.23
C ALA A 52 3.74 19.34 20.37
N HIS A 53 2.56 19.97 20.37
CA HIS A 53 1.28 19.26 20.49
C HIS A 53 1.01 18.36 19.27
N VAL A 54 1.33 18.82 18.05
CA VAL A 54 1.19 18.04 16.81
C VAL A 54 2.15 16.85 16.82
N ARG A 55 3.41 17.08 17.21
CA ARG A 55 4.43 16.03 17.36
C ARG A 55 3.99 14.97 18.35
N ASN A 56 3.49 15.37 19.52
CA ASN A 56 3.03 14.45 20.56
C ASN A 56 1.82 13.63 20.09
N LYS A 57 0.90 14.26 19.34
CA LYS A 57 -0.23 13.56 18.70
C LYS A 57 0.28 12.49 17.71
N TYR A 58 1.24 12.82 16.85
CA TYR A 58 1.82 11.87 15.91
C TYR A 58 2.51 10.70 16.63
N ILE A 59 3.33 10.98 17.65
CA ILE A 59 3.99 9.94 18.47
C ILE A 59 2.97 9.03 19.14
N SER A 60 1.86 9.58 19.67
CA SER A 60 0.78 8.80 20.25
C SER A 60 0.16 7.85 19.22
N MET A 61 -0.16 8.34 18.02
CA MET A 61 -0.69 7.50 16.94
C MET A 61 0.30 6.42 16.49
N LEU A 62 1.59 6.74 16.41
CA LEU A 62 2.63 5.74 16.08
C LEU A 62 2.72 4.61 17.11
N LYS A 63 2.54 4.91 18.40
CA LYS A 63 2.50 3.87 19.46
C LYS A 63 1.32 2.93 19.23
N LEU A 64 0.13 3.49 19.00
CA LEU A 64 -1.08 2.70 18.72
C LEU A 64 -0.95 1.86 17.45
N TYR A 65 -0.38 2.44 16.38
CA TYR A 65 -0.09 1.76 15.14
C TYR A 65 0.82 0.53 15.37
N LYS A 66 1.94 0.71 16.08
CA LYS A 66 2.87 -0.38 16.41
C LYS A 66 2.24 -1.43 17.31
N ASP A 67 1.34 -1.05 18.21
CA ASP A 67 0.62 -1.99 19.07
C ASP A 67 -0.37 -2.84 18.27
N LYS A 68 -1.14 -2.23 17.35
CA LYS A 68 -2.01 -2.94 16.41
C LYS A 68 -1.21 -3.90 15.54
N GLU A 69 -0.07 -3.45 15.02
CA GLU A 69 0.85 -4.27 14.22
C GLU A 69 1.38 -5.47 15.02
N ARG A 70 1.88 -5.26 16.24
CA ARG A 70 2.34 -6.36 17.11
C ARG A 70 1.24 -7.38 17.40
N LYS A 71 0.03 -6.93 17.74
CA LYS A 71 -1.11 -7.82 18.00
C LYS A 71 -1.49 -8.66 16.79
N ARG A 72 -1.48 -8.08 15.59
CA ARG A 72 -1.76 -8.79 14.34
C ARG A 72 -0.70 -9.85 14.04
N ARG A 73 0.58 -9.54 14.27
CA ARG A 73 1.69 -10.50 14.11
C ARG A 73 1.67 -11.62 15.16
N ALA A 74 1.21 -11.32 16.37
CA ALA A 74 1.18 -12.26 17.49
C ALA A 74 0.06 -13.31 17.41
N LEU A 75 -0.95 -13.11 16.56
CA LEU A 75 -2.02 -14.07 16.33
C LEU A 75 -1.63 -14.97 15.15
N PRO A 76 -1.07 -16.17 15.38
CA PRO A 76 -0.84 -17.09 14.28
C PRO A 76 -2.19 -17.45 13.65
N SER A 77 -2.32 -17.25 12.34
CA SER A 77 -3.46 -17.80 11.61
C SER A 77 -3.49 -19.32 11.81
N LEU A 78 -4.67 -19.92 11.95
CA LEU A 78 -4.83 -21.38 11.95
C LEU A 78 -4.14 -22.00 10.71
N ALA A 79 -4.18 -21.29 9.59
CA ALA A 79 -3.51 -21.61 8.34
C ALA A 79 -1.97 -21.53 8.41
N GLY A 80 -1.40 -20.72 9.30
CA GLY A 80 0.03 -20.59 9.57
C GLY A 80 0.56 -21.69 10.49
N ILE A 81 -0.22 -22.07 11.51
CA ILE A 81 0.06 -23.24 12.37
C ILE A 81 0.11 -24.52 11.50
N LEU A 82 -0.88 -24.70 10.62
CA LEU A 82 -0.96 -25.87 9.73
C LEU A 82 0.15 -25.94 8.66
N ARG A 83 0.81 -24.82 8.34
CA ARG A 83 1.85 -24.77 7.29
C ARG A 83 3.28 -24.71 7.83
N GLY A 84 3.48 -24.64 9.15
CA GLY A 84 4.83 -24.60 9.76
C GLY A 84 5.69 -23.41 9.31
N VAL A 85 5.06 -22.30 8.87
CA VAL A 85 5.77 -21.10 8.44
C VAL A 85 6.05 -20.23 9.68
N PRO A 86 7.32 -19.90 10.01
CA PRO A 86 7.62 -18.94 11.04
C PRO A 86 6.98 -17.60 10.65
N GLY A 87 6.10 -17.08 11.51
CA GLY A 87 5.35 -15.83 11.28
C GLY A 87 6.27 -14.61 11.32
N ASN A 88 6.99 -14.35 10.23
CA ASN A 88 7.64 -13.06 9.98
C ASN A 88 6.81 -12.27 8.98
N SER A 89 5.68 -11.72 9.43
CA SER A 89 4.77 -10.88 8.62
C SER A 89 5.40 -9.56 8.13
N ALA A 90 6.67 -9.29 8.45
CA ALA A 90 7.42 -8.16 7.92
C ALA A 90 8.01 -8.45 6.52
N ALA A 91 8.27 -9.72 6.21
CA ALA A 91 8.70 -10.15 4.88
C ALA A 91 7.46 -10.51 4.04
N GLY A 92 7.50 -10.25 2.73
CA GLY A 92 6.43 -10.68 1.84
C GLY A 92 6.25 -12.21 1.86
N ASP A 93 5.01 -12.67 1.76
CA ASP A 93 4.66 -14.10 1.85
C ASP A 93 4.95 -14.87 0.54
N CYS A 94 5.44 -14.18 -0.48
CA CYS A 94 5.88 -14.76 -1.76
C CYS A 94 7.24 -15.50 -1.69
N GLY A 95 7.89 -15.57 -0.53
CA GLY A 95 9.22 -16.16 -0.37
C GLY A 95 9.30 -17.69 -0.51
N GLY A 96 8.17 -18.40 -0.33
CA GLY A 96 8.15 -19.87 -0.33
C GLY A 96 8.43 -20.48 -1.72
N SER A 97 9.33 -21.47 -1.78
CA SER A 97 9.70 -22.20 -3.01
C SER A 97 8.49 -22.76 -3.78
N ARG A 98 7.43 -23.17 -3.06
CA ARG A 98 6.16 -23.60 -3.67
C ARG A 98 5.39 -22.45 -4.31
N THR A 99 5.20 -21.34 -3.58
CA THR A 99 4.49 -20.13 -4.05
C THR A 99 5.14 -19.52 -5.29
N ARG A 100 6.49 -19.46 -5.32
CA ARG A 100 7.25 -18.94 -6.47
C ARG A 100 7.10 -19.80 -7.72
N ARG A 101 6.96 -21.12 -7.56
CA ARG A 101 6.79 -22.06 -8.68
C ARG A 101 5.35 -22.13 -9.17
N SER A 102 4.38 -22.02 -8.27
CA SER A 102 2.95 -22.07 -8.63
C SER A 102 2.41 -20.73 -9.14
N GLY A 103 3.13 -19.62 -8.92
CA GLY A 103 2.64 -18.28 -9.22
C GLY A 103 1.34 -17.97 -8.47
N SER A 104 1.13 -18.56 -7.29
CA SER A 104 -0.12 -18.41 -6.54
C SER A 104 -0.19 -17.04 -5.85
N CYS A 105 -1.40 -16.50 -5.72
CA CYS A 105 -1.68 -15.24 -5.03
C CYS A 105 -0.94 -15.10 -3.69
N CYS A 106 -0.13 -14.05 -3.57
CA CYS A 106 0.71 -13.78 -2.41
C CYS A 106 0.98 -12.29 -2.25
N ARG A 107 1.40 -11.90 -1.04
CA ARG A 107 1.79 -10.54 -0.71
C ARG A 107 3.29 -10.35 -0.96
N GLN A 108 3.63 -9.39 -1.82
CA GLN A 108 5.02 -9.07 -2.15
C GLN A 108 5.41 -7.70 -1.59
N GLU A 109 6.68 -7.56 -1.24
CA GLU A 109 7.25 -6.32 -0.75
C GLU A 109 7.21 -5.22 -1.81
N TYR A 110 6.79 -4.04 -1.39
CA TYR A 110 6.71 -2.84 -2.22
C TYR A 110 6.83 -1.62 -1.32
N PHE A 111 7.85 -0.79 -1.58
CA PHE A 111 8.15 0.40 -0.78
C PHE A 111 7.72 1.66 -1.54
N ILE A 112 7.02 2.54 -0.84
CA ILE A 112 6.60 3.84 -1.37
C ILE A 112 7.44 4.93 -0.71
N ASN A 113 8.20 5.66 -1.53
CA ASN A 113 8.98 6.79 -1.08
C ASN A 113 8.24 8.10 -1.39
N PHE A 114 7.66 8.74 -0.37
CA PHE A 114 6.96 10.01 -0.54
C PHE A 114 7.88 11.17 -0.94
N ARG A 115 9.20 11.02 -0.79
CA ARG A 115 10.19 12.02 -1.24
C ARG A 115 10.49 11.94 -2.74
N GLU A 116 10.24 10.81 -3.37
CA GLU A 116 10.47 10.60 -4.82
C GLU A 116 9.22 10.85 -5.65
N LEU A 117 8.05 10.89 -5.00
CA LEU A 117 6.78 11.16 -5.67
C LEU A 117 6.52 12.67 -5.77
N THR A 118 6.41 13.16 -7.01
CA THR A 118 6.22 14.58 -7.32
C THR A 118 4.97 15.18 -6.67
N TRP A 119 3.93 14.37 -6.46
CA TRP A 119 2.69 14.82 -5.86
C TRP A 119 2.70 14.81 -4.34
N THR A 120 3.69 14.23 -3.64
CA THR A 120 3.80 14.22 -2.15
C THR A 120 5.00 14.96 -1.57
N GLN A 121 6.06 15.10 -2.36
CA GLN A 121 7.40 15.52 -1.89
C GLN A 121 7.43 16.76 -0.98
N TYR A 122 6.50 17.71 -1.16
CA TYR A 122 6.48 19.00 -0.45
C TYR A 122 5.34 19.19 0.54
N TRP A 123 4.50 18.18 0.77
CA TRP A 123 3.42 18.30 1.75
C TRP A 123 3.33 17.13 2.73
N ILE A 124 3.96 16.00 2.44
CA ILE A 124 4.13 14.93 3.43
C ILE A 124 5.38 15.20 4.26
N ILE A 125 5.21 15.36 5.58
CA ILE A 125 6.31 15.57 6.52
C ILE A 125 6.81 14.22 7.04
N GLU A 126 5.91 13.38 7.54
CA GLU A 126 6.23 12.04 8.04
C GLU A 126 5.12 11.02 7.67
N PRO A 127 5.47 9.76 7.41
CA PRO A 127 6.83 9.25 7.21
C PRO A 127 7.44 9.72 5.87
N PRO A 128 8.76 9.66 5.66
CA PRO A 128 9.38 9.92 4.36
C PRO A 128 9.05 8.83 3.32
N GLY A 129 8.72 7.63 3.78
CA GLY A 129 8.30 6.50 2.97
C GLY A 129 7.88 5.34 3.87
N TYR A 130 7.24 4.33 3.30
CA TYR A 130 6.72 3.20 4.05
C TYR A 130 6.59 1.94 3.21
N GLN A 131 6.52 0.80 3.89
CA GLN A 131 6.30 -0.50 3.27
C GLN A 131 4.80 -0.70 3.02
N ALA A 132 4.36 -0.52 1.77
CA ALA A 132 2.96 -0.65 1.38
C ALA A 132 2.58 -2.11 1.11
N PHE A 133 3.52 -2.89 0.54
CA PHE A 133 3.26 -4.19 -0.06
C PHE A 133 2.23 -4.14 -1.20
N HIS A 134 2.19 -5.19 -2.02
CA HIS A 134 1.14 -5.38 -3.03
C HIS A 134 0.78 -6.86 -3.19
N CYS A 135 -0.39 -7.12 -3.78
CA CYS A 135 -0.83 -8.48 -4.08
C CYS A 135 -0.45 -8.86 -5.50
N VAL A 136 0.21 -10.01 -5.65
CA VAL A 136 0.67 -10.52 -6.95
C VAL A 136 0.38 -12.01 -7.09
N GLY A 137 0.48 -12.51 -8.31
CA GLY A 137 0.23 -13.91 -8.64
C GLY A 137 -1.20 -14.14 -9.13
N GLY A 138 -1.48 -15.41 -9.42
CA GLY A 138 -2.74 -15.88 -9.99
C GLY A 138 -3.58 -16.69 -9.02
N CYS A 139 -4.83 -16.89 -9.42
CA CYS A 139 -5.82 -17.64 -8.67
C CYS A 139 -6.28 -18.85 -9.49
N LYS A 140 -6.50 -19.98 -8.81
CA LYS A 140 -7.09 -21.15 -9.46
C LYS A 140 -8.55 -20.82 -9.82
N GLN A 141 -8.84 -20.86 -11.12
CA GLN A 141 -10.19 -20.63 -11.61
C GLN A 141 -11.14 -21.79 -11.26
N PRO A 142 -12.43 -21.50 -11.02
CA PRO A 142 -13.45 -22.55 -10.88
C PRO A 142 -13.50 -23.43 -12.14
N GLN A 143 -14.02 -24.65 -12.01
CA GLN A 143 -14.20 -25.53 -13.17
C GLN A 143 -15.44 -25.08 -13.95
N TRP A 144 -15.40 -25.25 -15.28
CA TRP A 144 -16.54 -25.05 -16.15
C TRP A 144 -17.76 -25.88 -15.70
N PRO A 145 -19.00 -25.38 -15.86
CA PRO A 145 -19.40 -24.08 -16.43
C PRO A 145 -19.44 -22.95 -15.39
N PHE A 146 -19.06 -21.75 -15.80
CA PHE A 146 -18.80 -20.61 -14.92
C PHE A 146 -20.08 -19.84 -14.55
N ASP A 147 -20.62 -20.06 -13.35
CA ASP A 147 -21.79 -19.27 -12.86
C ASP A 147 -21.42 -17.94 -12.19
N TYR A 148 -20.16 -17.72 -11.78
CA TYR A 148 -19.82 -16.66 -10.81
C TYR A 148 -18.61 -15.76 -11.16
N GLY A 149 -18.07 -15.83 -12.37
CA GLY A 149 -16.97 -14.95 -12.83
C GLY A 149 -15.54 -15.42 -12.51
N GLU A 150 -14.55 -14.64 -12.98
CA GLU A 150 -13.12 -14.95 -12.83
C GLU A 150 -12.57 -14.48 -11.46
N ARG A 151 -11.68 -15.28 -10.85
CA ARG A 151 -10.99 -14.93 -9.60
C ARG A 151 -9.70 -14.18 -9.88
N SER A 152 -9.51 -13.05 -9.23
CA SER A 152 -8.30 -12.23 -9.25
C SER A 152 -7.62 -12.22 -7.87
N CYS A 153 -6.31 -11.99 -7.85
CA CYS A 153 -5.57 -11.81 -6.60
C CYS A 153 -5.77 -10.38 -6.12
N ALA A 154 -6.38 -10.20 -4.96
CA ALA A 154 -6.79 -8.91 -4.44
C ALA A 154 -6.42 -8.74 -2.95
N VAL A 155 -6.47 -7.50 -2.48
CA VAL A 155 -6.27 -7.15 -1.08
C VAL A 155 -7.47 -7.67 -0.27
N GLU A 156 -7.21 -8.55 0.69
CA GLU A 156 -8.21 -9.06 1.63
C GLU A 156 -8.27 -8.20 2.90
N GLU A 157 -7.10 -7.86 3.45
CA GLU A 157 -6.97 -7.05 4.65
C GLU A 157 -5.92 -5.96 4.44
N SER A 158 -6.21 -4.76 4.93
CA SER A 158 -5.30 -3.62 4.86
C SER A 158 -5.30 -2.83 6.16
N ALA A 159 -4.23 -2.05 6.37
CA ALA A 159 -4.02 -1.24 7.55
C ALA A 159 -4.00 0.26 7.24
N SER A 160 -4.28 1.05 8.27
CA SER A 160 -4.11 2.50 8.22
C SER A 160 -2.64 2.89 8.44
N LEU A 161 -2.23 3.99 7.81
CA LEU A 161 -0.93 4.62 7.99
C LEU A 161 -1.12 5.99 8.67
N PRO A 162 -0.53 6.24 9.85
CA PRO A 162 -0.49 7.57 10.43
C PRO A 162 0.47 8.46 9.62
N VAL A 163 0.00 9.63 9.18
CA VAL A 163 0.76 10.56 8.36
C VAL A 163 0.66 11.96 8.96
N MET A 164 1.80 12.65 9.01
CA MET A 164 1.92 14.07 9.35
C MET A 164 2.18 14.85 8.07
N TYR A 165 1.35 15.85 7.80
CA TYR A 165 1.33 16.54 6.51
C TYR A 165 0.97 18.02 6.66
N LEU A 166 1.32 18.80 5.63
CA LEU A 166 0.98 20.20 5.49
C LEU A 166 -0.37 20.37 4.81
N VAL A 167 -1.18 21.29 5.34
CA VAL A 167 -2.46 21.72 4.81
C VAL A 167 -2.38 23.22 4.54
N LYS A 168 -2.87 23.65 3.38
CA LYS A 168 -2.99 25.07 3.06
C LYS A 168 -4.36 25.58 3.52
N LYS A 169 -4.38 26.55 4.44
CA LYS A 169 -5.59 27.22 4.93
C LYS A 169 -5.51 28.70 4.57
N GLY A 170 -6.08 29.05 3.42
CA GLY A 170 -5.93 30.40 2.86
C GLY A 170 -4.47 30.72 2.56
N ASP A 171 -3.92 31.71 3.27
CA ASP A 171 -2.57 32.22 3.06
C ASP A 171 -1.51 31.59 3.97
N TYR A 172 -1.92 30.79 4.96
CA TYR A 172 -0.99 30.10 5.85
C TYR A 172 -1.05 28.59 5.66
N THR A 173 0.04 27.93 6.07
CA THR A 173 0.14 26.48 6.12
C THR A 173 0.07 26.01 7.56
N GLU A 174 -0.66 24.92 7.79
CA GLU A 174 -0.79 24.29 9.09
C GLU A 174 -0.37 22.82 8.97
N ILE A 175 0.18 22.27 10.06
CA ILE A 175 0.55 20.86 10.12
C ILE A 175 -0.56 20.07 10.78
N GLU A 176 -1.03 19.03 10.10
CA GLU A 176 -2.01 18.11 10.63
C GLU A 176 -1.46 16.69 10.69
N VAL A 177 -2.14 15.87 11.48
CA VAL A 177 -1.82 14.44 11.61
C VAL A 177 -3.11 13.64 11.58
N ALA A 178 -3.15 12.63 10.71
CA ALA A 178 -4.31 11.76 10.52
C ALA A 178 -3.90 10.31 10.21
N GLU A 179 -4.81 9.36 10.44
CA GLU A 179 -4.69 7.99 9.94
C GLU A 179 -5.35 7.88 8.55
N PHE A 180 -4.56 7.42 7.57
CA PHE A 180 -4.99 7.18 6.20
C PHE A 180 -5.33 5.70 6.02
N PRO A 181 -6.57 5.32 5.68
CA PRO A 181 -6.98 3.93 5.55
C PRO A 181 -6.45 3.29 4.26
N ASN A 182 -6.40 1.96 4.24
CA ASN A 182 -6.05 1.15 3.05
C ASN A 182 -4.67 1.46 2.45
N MET A 183 -3.70 1.80 3.29
CA MET A 183 -2.37 2.22 2.83
C MET A 183 -1.37 1.06 2.79
N ILE A 184 -1.52 0.08 3.69
CA ILE A 184 -0.61 -1.06 3.83
C ILE A 184 -1.40 -2.35 3.63
N VAL A 185 -0.96 -3.19 2.71
CA VAL A 185 -1.54 -4.52 2.47
C VAL A 185 -1.05 -5.47 3.55
N GLU A 186 -1.99 -6.06 4.29
CA GLU A 186 -1.70 -7.04 5.34
C GLU A 186 -1.90 -8.47 4.83
N LYS A 187 -2.93 -8.68 4.00
CA LYS A 187 -3.28 -10.00 3.49
C LYS A 187 -3.82 -9.92 2.06
N CYS A 188 -3.39 -10.89 1.24
CA CYS A 188 -3.86 -11.08 -0.12
C CYS A 188 -4.67 -12.36 -0.22
N SER A 189 -5.75 -12.34 -0.99
CA SER A 189 -6.55 -13.53 -1.28
C SER A 189 -7.11 -13.52 -2.69
N CYS A 190 -7.59 -14.70 -3.10
CA CYS A 190 -8.28 -14.86 -4.35
C CYS A 190 -9.75 -14.51 -4.17
N SER A 191 -10.11 -13.31 -4.61
CA SER A 191 -11.50 -12.83 -4.65
C SER A 191 -12.04 -12.89 -6.07
N MET A 192 -13.35 -12.96 -6.22
CA MET A 192 -13.99 -12.52 -7.46
C MET A 192 -14.02 -11.00 -7.42
N ASP A 193 -13.81 -10.32 -8.55
CA ASP A 193 -14.01 -8.88 -8.59
C ASP A 193 -15.44 -8.60 -8.14
N ASN A 194 -15.58 -7.72 -7.14
CA ASN A 194 -16.82 -7.44 -6.44
C ASN A 194 -17.93 -7.18 -7.47
N ILE A 195 -18.79 -8.17 -7.73
CA ILE A 195 -20.08 -7.94 -8.35
C ILE A 195 -20.75 -7.01 -7.35
N SER A 196 -20.81 -5.72 -7.69
CA SER A 196 -21.71 -4.79 -7.05
C SER A 196 -23.08 -5.44 -7.12
N MET A 197 -23.53 -6.04 -6.01
CA MET A 197 -24.92 -6.37 -5.83
C MET A 197 -25.65 -5.03 -5.95
N ILE A 198 -26.27 -4.83 -7.11
CA ILE A 198 -27.23 -3.76 -7.36
C ILE A 198 -28.40 -3.96 -6.39
#